data_AF-A0A1F8DE63-F1
#
_entry.id   AF-A0A1F8DE63-F1
#
_cell.length_a   1.000
_cell.length_b   1.000
_cell.length_c   1.000
_cell.angle_alpha   90.00
_cell.angle_beta   90.00
_cell.angle_gamma   90.00
#
_symmetry.space_group_name_H-M   'P 1'
#
loop_
_entity.id
_entity.type
_entity.pdbx_description
1 polymer ?
#
loop_
_entity_poly.entity_id
_entity_poly.type
_entity_poly.pdbx_seq_one_letter_code
_entity_poly.pdbx_strand_id
1 'polypeptide(L)'
;MNKEILNEQLASTEVRNPGMQILAPGDLTSEETADNLIALLQAMYVEHGITKNREQLVSDINAGSVLTWFAKKEGKFVATASLIKQADGAWELGRAVSLDRGNGIGKRVILEALKFHIENHPDAPLTAEVRVADEFKGIPSGLATQKIFFDTINKILPITPFAVAPLFAHGEPLRNEQFILSASDVKPGKTISENIAESINGRSTKGIVQGLQVVRTAPFRLAIPQDGGQPASEVAAESANFDGCSLFPIEVTDRNMPLIGMLSAHPDMVLCGIDRVMGSEGKPVVLIATVGFRGDIWNGETSQLAPTKITDSLPSAIRKDIQNIADRFSQIHKRLSKDWSKKARNFWEIEMNWPKKEETWEG
;
A
#
# COMPACT_ATOMS: atom_id res chain seq x y z
N MET A 1 -17.18 -20.25 -3.33
CA MET A 1 -17.70 -19.36 -2.27
C MET A 1 -18.35 -20.20 -1.18
N ASN A 2 -18.03 -19.98 0.10
CA ASN A 2 -18.58 -20.76 1.22
C ASN A 2 -19.38 -19.87 2.19
N LYS A 3 -20.70 -19.78 1.97
CA LYS A 3 -21.63 -18.96 2.79
C LYS A 3 -21.82 -19.52 4.21
N GLU A 4 -21.64 -20.82 4.41
CA GLU A 4 -21.75 -21.46 5.74
C GLU A 4 -20.63 -20.97 6.66
N ILE A 5 -19.38 -21.01 6.18
CA ILE A 5 -18.24 -20.48 6.93
C ILE A 5 -18.46 -19.00 7.27
N LEU A 6 -18.95 -18.19 6.33
CA LEU A 6 -19.23 -16.78 6.61
C LEU A 6 -20.22 -16.61 7.77
N ASN A 7 -21.35 -17.32 7.72
CA ASN A 7 -22.38 -17.23 8.76
C ASN A 7 -21.87 -17.73 10.12
N GLU A 8 -21.10 -18.82 10.14
CA GLU A 8 -20.45 -19.33 11.36
C GLU A 8 -19.49 -18.30 11.98
N GLN A 9 -18.68 -17.64 11.14
CA GLN A 9 -17.72 -16.63 11.61
C GLN A 9 -18.42 -15.37 12.11
N LEU A 10 -19.51 -14.94 11.46
CA LEU A 10 -20.36 -13.85 11.94
C LEU A 10 -20.99 -14.20 13.29
N ALA A 11 -21.64 -15.36 13.42
CA ALA A 11 -22.24 -15.80 14.68
C ALA A 11 -21.19 -15.90 15.81
N SER A 12 -20.01 -16.44 15.53
CA SER A 12 -18.92 -16.52 16.51
C SER A 12 -18.44 -15.15 16.99
N THR A 13 -18.35 -14.17 16.08
CA THR A 13 -17.94 -12.80 16.45
C THR A 13 -19.02 -12.04 17.21
N GLU A 14 -20.30 -12.36 16.98
CA GLU A 14 -21.43 -11.81 17.73
C GLU A 14 -21.42 -12.25 19.20
N VAL A 15 -21.28 -13.56 19.43
CA VAL A 15 -21.24 -14.14 20.78
C VAL A 15 -20.10 -13.55 21.61
N ARG A 16 -18.97 -13.21 20.97
CA ARG A 16 -17.80 -12.61 21.64
C ARG A 16 -17.96 -11.11 21.94
N ASN A 17 -18.91 -10.43 21.29
CA ASN A 17 -19.09 -8.98 21.41
C ASN A 17 -20.57 -8.66 21.75
N PRO A 18 -21.11 -9.17 22.88
CA PRO A 18 -22.49 -8.93 23.25
C PRO A 18 -22.74 -7.44 23.47
N GLY A 19 -23.87 -6.93 22.96
CA GLY A 19 -24.26 -5.53 23.10
C GLY A 19 -23.52 -4.55 22.19
N MET A 20 -22.65 -5.04 21.30
CA MET A 20 -22.05 -4.20 20.27
C MET A 20 -23.06 -3.89 19.17
N GLN A 21 -23.21 -2.62 18.82
CA GLN A 21 -24.07 -2.21 17.71
C GLN A 21 -23.24 -2.17 16.42
N ILE A 22 -23.66 -2.92 15.41
CA ILE A 22 -23.13 -2.79 14.06
C ILE A 22 -24.01 -1.81 13.29
N LEU A 23 -23.39 -0.84 12.63
CA LEU A 23 -24.05 0.09 11.72
C LEU A 23 -23.65 -0.25 10.29
N ALA A 24 -24.64 -0.32 9.40
CA ALA A 24 -24.50 -0.56 7.98
C ALA A 24 -24.41 0.76 7.20
N PRO A 25 -23.98 0.72 5.92
CA PRO A 25 -24.07 1.88 5.03
C PRO A 25 -25.50 2.44 5.00
N GLY A 26 -25.65 3.75 5.22
CA GLY A 26 -26.94 4.44 5.26
C GLY A 26 -27.56 4.62 6.65
N ASP A 27 -27.03 3.97 7.70
CA ASP A 27 -27.49 4.19 9.08
C ASP A 27 -27.08 5.56 9.65
N LEU A 28 -26.11 6.22 9.02
CA LEU A 28 -25.63 7.56 9.32
C LEU A 28 -25.71 8.43 8.07
N THR A 29 -25.70 9.75 8.25
CA THR A 29 -25.50 10.68 7.13
C THR A 29 -24.11 10.49 6.51
N SER A 30 -23.93 10.95 5.27
CA SER A 30 -22.64 10.87 4.57
C SER A 30 -21.55 11.68 5.28
N GLU A 31 -21.92 12.82 5.86
CA GLU A 31 -21.06 13.67 6.67
C GLU A 31 -20.60 12.94 7.94
N GLU A 32 -21.53 12.36 8.69
CA GLU A 32 -21.21 11.58 9.90
C GLU A 32 -20.37 10.35 9.56
N THR A 33 -20.66 9.67 8.45
CA THR A 33 -19.88 8.52 7.98
C THR A 33 -18.43 8.94 7.69
N ALA A 34 -18.24 10.03 6.94
CA ALA A 34 -16.91 10.57 6.64
C ALA A 34 -16.16 10.96 7.91
N ASP A 35 -16.80 11.70 8.82
CA ASP A 35 -16.18 12.17 10.07
C ASP A 35 -15.73 11.02 10.96
N ASN A 36 -16.58 10.02 11.15
CA ASN A 36 -16.26 8.88 12.01
C ASN A 36 -15.21 7.95 11.37
N LEU A 37 -15.25 7.77 10.04
CA LEU A 37 -14.20 7.04 9.34
C LEU A 37 -12.85 7.73 9.47
N ILE A 38 -12.81 9.05 9.27
CA ILE A 38 -11.60 9.85 9.42
C ILE A 38 -11.06 9.75 10.85
N ALA A 39 -11.91 9.95 11.85
CA ALA A 39 -11.51 9.89 13.26
C ALA A 39 -10.90 8.53 13.63
N LEU A 40 -11.51 7.42 13.20
CA LEU A 40 -10.98 6.07 13.45
C LEU A 40 -9.65 5.84 12.73
N LEU A 41 -9.53 6.24 11.47
CA LEU A 41 -8.29 6.10 10.71
C LEU A 41 -7.15 6.94 11.30
N GLN A 42 -7.42 8.18 11.73
CA GLN A 42 -6.43 9.05 12.39
C GLN A 42 -5.99 8.47 13.73
N ALA A 43 -6.93 7.95 14.52
CA ALA A 43 -6.60 7.33 15.80
C ALA A 43 -5.65 6.12 15.65
N MET A 44 -5.69 5.42 14.51
CA MET A 44 -4.81 4.28 14.25
C MET A 44 -3.53 4.64 13.49
N TYR A 45 -3.59 5.56 12.52
CA TYR A 45 -2.50 5.82 11.56
C TYR A 45 -1.89 7.23 11.65
N VAL A 46 -2.31 8.04 12.64
CA VAL A 46 -1.94 9.45 12.86
C VAL A 46 -2.42 10.36 11.74
N GLU A 47 -1.79 10.27 10.57
CA GLU A 47 -2.12 11.08 9.40
C GLU A 47 -2.21 10.17 8.19
N HIS A 48 -3.41 10.05 7.62
CA HIS A 48 -3.70 9.08 6.59
C HIS A 48 -4.16 9.82 5.33
N GLY A 49 -3.70 9.46 4.12
CA GLY A 49 -4.01 10.22 2.90
C GLY A 49 -5.51 10.48 2.68
N ILE A 50 -6.35 9.47 2.98
CA ILE A 50 -7.82 9.55 2.96
C ILE A 50 -8.36 10.65 3.88
N THR A 51 -7.70 10.92 5.01
CA THR A 51 -8.15 11.89 6.01
C THR A 51 -7.91 13.34 5.60
N LYS A 52 -7.29 13.57 4.43
CA LYS A 52 -6.94 14.91 3.93
C LYS A 52 -8.02 15.55 3.05
N ASN A 53 -8.94 14.77 2.49
CA ASN A 53 -9.98 15.28 1.60
C ASN A 53 -11.38 14.80 2.02
N ARG A 54 -11.89 15.41 3.09
CA ARG A 54 -13.21 15.10 3.65
C ARG A 54 -14.33 15.31 2.64
N GLU A 55 -14.30 16.41 1.88
CA GLU A 55 -15.36 16.74 0.91
C GLU A 55 -15.47 15.70 -0.19
N GLN A 56 -14.35 15.25 -0.75
CA GLN A 56 -14.34 14.15 -1.72
C GLN A 56 -14.89 12.87 -1.09
N LEU A 57 -14.49 12.53 0.13
CA LEU A 57 -15.00 11.33 0.81
C LEU A 57 -16.52 11.38 1.00
N VAL A 58 -17.08 12.53 1.39
CA VAL A 58 -18.54 12.73 1.49
C VAL A 58 -19.21 12.53 0.12
N SER A 59 -18.62 13.09 -0.94
CA SER A 59 -19.10 12.89 -2.31
C SER A 59 -19.09 11.42 -2.72
N ASP A 60 -18.02 10.69 -2.40
CA ASP A 60 -17.87 9.27 -2.75
C ASP A 60 -18.86 8.39 -1.98
N ILE A 61 -19.16 8.72 -0.72
CA ILE A 61 -20.20 8.05 0.09
C ILE A 61 -21.59 8.33 -0.50
N ASN A 62 -21.90 9.59 -0.83
CA ASN A 62 -23.16 9.97 -1.48
C ASN A 62 -23.37 9.25 -2.82
N ALA A 63 -22.30 9.06 -3.58
CA ALA A 63 -22.32 8.36 -4.86
C ALA A 63 -22.39 6.82 -4.71
N GLY A 64 -22.35 6.28 -3.49
CA GLY A 64 -22.28 4.83 -3.24
C GLY A 64 -20.97 4.19 -3.70
N SER A 65 -19.92 5.00 -3.91
CA SER A 65 -18.58 4.52 -4.26
C SER A 65 -17.78 4.10 -3.03
N VAL A 66 -18.19 4.57 -1.85
CA VAL A 66 -17.67 4.13 -0.55
C VAL A 66 -18.83 3.69 0.33
N LEU A 67 -18.81 2.44 0.75
CA LEU A 67 -19.78 1.85 1.67
C LEU A 67 -19.07 1.45 2.95
N THR A 68 -19.49 1.98 4.10
CA THR A 68 -18.78 1.81 5.36
C THR A 68 -19.64 1.17 6.43
N TRP A 69 -19.08 0.18 7.11
CA TRP A 69 -19.64 -0.42 8.32
C TRP A 69 -18.91 0.11 9.54
N PHE A 70 -19.65 0.27 10.63
CA PHE A 70 -19.08 0.65 11.92
C PHE A 70 -19.49 -0.32 13.02
N ALA A 71 -18.66 -0.40 14.05
CA ALA A 71 -19.04 -0.95 15.34
C ALA A 71 -19.06 0.16 16.40
N LYS A 72 -20.15 0.21 17.17
CA LYS A 72 -20.32 1.10 18.33
C LYS A 72 -20.40 0.31 19.63
N LYS A 73 -19.63 0.77 20.62
CA LYS A 73 -19.65 0.30 22.00
C LYS A 73 -19.89 1.48 22.92
N GLU A 74 -20.93 1.41 23.76
CA GLU A 74 -21.26 2.48 24.73
C GLU A 74 -21.36 3.87 24.07
N GLY A 75 -21.97 3.93 22.88
CA GLY A 75 -22.13 5.17 22.11
C GLY A 75 -20.88 5.65 21.35
N LYS A 76 -19.73 4.99 21.51
CA LYS A 76 -18.47 5.34 20.83
C LYS A 76 -18.19 4.40 19.66
N PHE A 77 -17.74 4.95 18.55
CA PHE A 77 -17.23 4.18 17.41
C PHE A 77 -15.89 3.54 17.78
N VAL A 78 -15.76 2.23 17.57
CA VAL A 78 -14.57 1.47 17.97
C VAL A 78 -13.95 0.65 16.83
N ALA A 79 -14.68 0.41 15.75
CA ALA A 79 -14.13 -0.25 14.57
C ALA A 79 -14.87 0.15 13.30
N THR A 80 -14.20 -0.02 12.16
CA THR A 80 -14.76 0.21 10.83
C THR A 80 -14.12 -0.69 9.80
N ALA A 81 -14.83 -0.93 8.69
CA ALA A 81 -14.33 -1.48 7.44
C ALA A 81 -15.17 -0.91 6.30
N SER A 82 -14.58 -0.75 5.11
CA SER A 82 -15.29 -0.18 3.95
C SER A 82 -15.09 -1.01 2.69
N LEU A 83 -16.11 -1.01 1.84
CA LEU A 83 -16.00 -1.38 0.43
C LEU A 83 -15.82 -0.11 -0.41
N ILE A 84 -14.80 -0.09 -1.26
CA ILE A 84 -14.48 1.05 -2.13
C ILE A 84 -14.53 0.59 -3.58
N LYS A 85 -15.40 1.19 -4.38
CA LYS A 85 -15.53 0.89 -5.80
C LYS A 85 -14.30 1.38 -6.56
N GLN A 86 -13.67 0.48 -7.30
CA GLN A 86 -12.51 0.75 -8.12
C GLN A 86 -12.91 1.11 -9.55
N ALA A 87 -12.06 1.84 -10.26
CA ALA A 87 -12.33 2.30 -11.63
C ALA A 87 -12.47 1.14 -12.64
N ASP A 88 -11.84 0.01 -12.35
CA ASP A 88 -11.87 -1.22 -13.15
C ASP A 88 -13.08 -2.12 -12.82
N GLY A 89 -14.02 -1.65 -11.99
CA GLY A 89 -15.23 -2.37 -11.60
C GLY A 89 -15.06 -3.34 -10.43
N ALA A 90 -13.85 -3.51 -9.88
CA ALA A 90 -13.67 -4.26 -8.65
C ALA A 90 -14.13 -3.47 -7.41
N TRP A 91 -14.23 -4.17 -6.29
CA TRP A 91 -14.44 -3.58 -4.97
C TRP A 91 -13.24 -3.89 -4.07
N GLU A 92 -12.65 -2.85 -3.49
CA GLU A 92 -11.62 -3.01 -2.47
C GLU A 92 -12.28 -3.13 -1.10
N LEU A 93 -11.96 -4.19 -0.36
CA LEU A 93 -12.26 -4.28 1.06
C LEU A 93 -11.08 -3.72 1.85
N GLY A 94 -11.25 -2.52 2.36
CA GLY A 94 -10.17 -1.74 2.95
C GLY A 94 -10.64 -0.89 4.13
N ARG A 95 -9.78 0.08 4.49
CA ARG A 95 -10.01 1.04 5.60
C ARG A 95 -10.42 0.37 6.91
N ALA A 96 -9.92 -0.85 7.14
CA ALA A 96 -10.31 -1.64 8.29
C ALA A 96 -9.46 -1.28 9.53
N VAL A 97 -10.12 -0.79 10.58
CA VAL A 97 -9.47 -0.40 11.85
C VAL A 97 -10.30 -0.90 13.03
N SER A 98 -9.62 -1.25 14.13
CA SER A 98 -10.23 -1.58 15.41
C SER A 98 -9.43 -0.98 16.56
N LEU A 99 -10.05 -0.08 17.33
CA LEU A 99 -9.48 0.47 18.56
C LEU A 99 -9.64 -0.51 19.74
N ASP A 100 -10.71 -1.30 19.73
CA ASP A 100 -10.91 -2.40 20.69
C ASP A 100 -10.23 -3.67 20.16
N ARG A 101 -9.09 -4.06 20.75
CA ARG A 101 -8.24 -5.14 20.24
C ARG A 101 -8.56 -6.48 20.92
N GLY A 102 -8.39 -7.58 20.18
CA GLY A 102 -8.44 -8.94 20.73
C GLY A 102 -9.84 -9.53 20.92
N ASN A 103 -10.90 -8.73 20.89
CA ASN A 103 -12.30 -9.18 20.99
C ASN A 103 -12.90 -9.67 19.64
N GLY A 104 -12.20 -9.42 18.52
CA GLY A 104 -12.65 -9.80 17.19
C GLY A 104 -13.59 -8.80 16.50
N ILE A 105 -13.79 -7.59 17.04
CA ILE A 105 -14.75 -6.65 16.46
C ILE A 105 -14.35 -6.13 15.08
N GLY A 106 -13.05 -5.86 14.87
CA GLY A 106 -12.52 -5.54 13.53
C GLY A 106 -12.80 -6.64 12.50
N LYS A 107 -12.75 -7.91 12.93
CA LYS A 107 -13.12 -9.04 12.07
C LYS A 107 -14.61 -9.03 11.74
N ARG A 108 -15.50 -8.69 12.69
CA ARG A 108 -16.94 -8.61 12.45
C ARG A 108 -17.27 -7.61 11.34
N VAL A 109 -16.80 -6.36 11.45
CA VAL A 109 -17.11 -5.32 10.44
C VAL A 109 -16.54 -5.66 9.06
N ILE A 110 -15.37 -6.31 8.98
CA ILE A 110 -14.82 -6.83 7.72
C ILE A 110 -15.74 -7.91 7.12
N LEU A 111 -16.23 -8.84 7.95
CA LEU A 111 -17.11 -9.92 7.48
C LEU A 111 -18.49 -9.41 7.03
N GLU A 112 -19.01 -8.36 7.66
CA GLU A 112 -20.27 -7.71 7.22
C GLU A 112 -20.11 -7.05 5.85
N ALA A 113 -18.99 -6.34 5.64
CA ALA A 113 -18.64 -5.79 4.34
C ALA A 113 -18.47 -6.90 3.28
N LEU A 114 -17.78 -8.00 3.63
CA LEU A 114 -17.64 -9.17 2.74
C LEU A 114 -19.00 -9.80 2.40
N LYS A 115 -19.89 -9.94 3.39
CA LYS A 115 -21.24 -10.46 3.19
C LYS A 115 -21.99 -9.62 2.17
N PHE A 116 -21.98 -8.29 2.34
CA PHE A 116 -22.63 -7.38 1.41
C PHE A 116 -22.08 -7.51 -0.01
N HIS A 117 -20.75 -7.56 -0.17
CA HIS A 117 -20.12 -7.76 -1.47
C HIS A 117 -20.57 -9.07 -2.12
N ILE A 118 -20.56 -10.18 -1.38
CA ILE A 118 -21.01 -11.49 -1.86
C ILE A 118 -22.48 -11.48 -2.31
N GLU A 119 -23.34 -10.76 -1.60
CA GLU A 119 -24.78 -10.74 -1.88
C GLU A 119 -25.15 -9.80 -3.03
N ASN A 120 -24.44 -8.67 -3.17
CA ASN A 120 -24.82 -7.59 -4.09
C ASN A 120 -23.90 -7.44 -5.30
N HIS A 121 -22.67 -7.97 -5.22
CA HIS A 121 -21.64 -7.81 -6.25
C HIS A 121 -20.91 -9.14 -6.56
N PRO A 122 -21.62 -10.28 -6.73
CA PRO A 122 -20.99 -11.60 -6.83
C PRO A 122 -20.07 -11.77 -8.06
N ASP A 123 -20.29 -10.98 -9.12
CA ASP A 123 -19.52 -11.04 -10.36
C ASP A 123 -18.35 -10.03 -10.38
N ALA A 124 -18.28 -9.14 -9.39
CA ALA A 124 -17.20 -8.17 -9.28
C ALA A 124 -16.03 -8.76 -8.46
N PRO A 125 -14.77 -8.57 -8.88
CA PRO A 125 -13.63 -8.98 -8.07
C PRO A 125 -13.58 -8.23 -6.73
N LEU A 126 -13.16 -8.93 -5.68
CA LEU A 126 -12.79 -8.34 -4.40
C LEU A 126 -11.27 -8.15 -4.36
N THR A 127 -10.80 -6.96 -4.07
CA THR A 127 -9.39 -6.64 -3.86
C THR A 127 -9.12 -6.25 -2.41
N ALA A 128 -7.87 -6.37 -1.98
CA ALA A 128 -7.43 -5.90 -0.67
C ALA A 128 -5.94 -5.54 -0.67
N GLU A 129 -5.63 -4.43 -0.01
CA GLU A 129 -4.28 -4.01 0.35
C GLU A 129 -4.01 -4.39 1.80
N VAL A 130 -3.22 -5.44 2.01
CA VAL A 130 -3.00 -6.00 3.36
C VAL A 130 -1.62 -5.62 3.87
N ARG A 131 -1.60 -4.78 4.91
CA ARG A 131 -0.37 -4.30 5.56
C ARG A 131 0.51 -5.45 6.09
N VAL A 132 1.78 -5.46 5.70
CA VAL A 132 2.81 -6.44 6.14
C VAL A 132 3.92 -5.81 6.96
N ALA A 133 3.54 -5.08 8.00
CA ALA A 133 4.48 -4.51 8.97
C ALA A 133 4.28 -5.09 10.38
N ASP A 134 5.36 -5.20 11.13
CA ASP A 134 5.32 -5.41 12.57
C ASP A 134 4.80 -4.16 13.30
N GLU A 135 4.59 -4.29 14.59
CA GLU A 135 4.36 -3.13 15.44
C GLU A 135 5.54 -2.16 15.34
N PHE A 136 5.23 -0.90 15.04
CA PHE A 136 6.24 0.11 14.78
C PHE A 136 5.71 1.49 15.15
N LYS A 137 6.44 2.20 16.02
CA LYS A 137 6.09 3.56 16.48
C LYS A 137 4.65 3.72 16.96
N GLY A 138 4.17 2.75 17.75
CA GLY A 138 2.82 2.76 18.32
C GLY A 138 1.72 2.30 17.35
N ILE A 139 2.05 2.07 16.08
CA ILE A 139 1.13 1.49 15.09
C ILE A 139 1.16 -0.03 15.23
N PRO A 140 0.01 -0.70 15.44
CA PRO A 140 -0.04 -2.15 15.64
C PRO A 140 0.45 -2.92 14.42
N SER A 141 0.87 -4.17 14.62
CA SER A 141 1.19 -5.06 13.50
C SER A 141 -0.03 -5.32 12.60
N GLY A 142 0.23 -5.49 11.29
CA GLY A 142 -0.78 -5.93 10.31
C GLY A 142 -1.20 -7.40 10.42
N LEU A 143 -0.60 -8.19 11.32
CA LEU A 143 -0.83 -9.64 11.42
C LEU A 143 -2.30 -10.03 11.64
N ALA A 144 -3.05 -9.26 12.41
CA ALA A 144 -4.48 -9.55 12.62
C ALA A 144 -5.26 -9.46 11.30
N THR A 145 -5.05 -8.39 10.54
CA THR A 145 -5.64 -8.19 9.21
C THR A 145 -5.17 -9.28 8.25
N GLN A 146 -3.89 -9.64 8.24
CA GLN A 146 -3.37 -10.73 7.42
C GLN A 146 -4.05 -12.08 7.72
N LYS A 147 -4.27 -12.42 8.99
CA LYS A 147 -5.01 -13.63 9.37
C LYS A 147 -6.47 -13.58 8.94
N ILE A 148 -7.12 -12.42 9.05
CA ILE A 148 -8.49 -12.27 8.57
C ILE A 148 -8.56 -12.51 7.07
N PHE A 149 -7.71 -11.87 6.27
CA PHE A 149 -7.74 -12.00 4.80
C PHE A 149 -7.25 -13.36 4.31
N PHE A 150 -6.07 -13.82 4.73
CA PHE A 150 -5.42 -14.99 4.14
C PHE A 150 -5.80 -16.32 4.80
N ASP A 151 -6.49 -16.30 5.95
CA ASP A 151 -7.09 -17.51 6.55
C ASP A 151 -8.62 -17.48 6.48
N THR A 152 -9.27 -16.50 7.13
CA THR A 152 -10.75 -16.52 7.22
C THR A 152 -11.42 -16.20 5.88
N ILE A 153 -11.13 -15.05 5.28
CA ILE A 153 -11.75 -14.63 4.02
C ILE A 153 -11.37 -15.59 2.91
N ASN A 154 -10.09 -16.01 2.84
CA ASN A 154 -9.62 -16.94 1.82
C ASN A 154 -10.38 -18.29 1.80
N LYS A 155 -10.93 -18.75 2.94
CA LYS A 155 -11.81 -19.93 3.02
C LYS A 155 -13.24 -19.67 2.50
N ILE A 156 -13.69 -18.42 2.52
CA ILE A 156 -15.03 -17.98 2.09
C ILE A 156 -15.00 -17.60 0.60
N LEU A 157 -14.10 -16.68 0.24
CA LEU A 157 -13.83 -16.16 -1.10
C LEU A 157 -12.31 -16.11 -1.25
N PRO A 158 -11.70 -17.04 -2.00
CA PRO A 158 -10.25 -17.08 -2.16
C PRO A 158 -9.70 -15.72 -2.62
N ILE A 159 -8.62 -15.27 -1.98
CA ILE A 159 -7.95 -14.00 -2.31
C ILE A 159 -6.45 -14.27 -2.45
N THR A 160 -5.92 -14.00 -3.64
CA THR A 160 -4.56 -14.38 -4.00
C THR A 160 -3.64 -13.15 -4.00
N PRO A 161 -2.51 -13.16 -3.28
CA PRO A 161 -1.45 -12.17 -3.42
C PRO A 161 -0.90 -12.11 -4.85
N PHE A 162 -0.81 -10.91 -5.43
CA PHE A 162 -0.25 -10.70 -6.77
C PHE A 162 0.92 -9.71 -6.82
N ALA A 163 1.08 -8.86 -5.80
CA ALA A 163 2.21 -7.95 -5.68
C ALA A 163 2.50 -7.55 -4.23
N VAL A 164 3.71 -7.03 -3.99
CA VAL A 164 4.11 -6.42 -2.72
C VAL A 164 4.81 -5.10 -3.01
N ALA A 165 4.30 -4.00 -2.45
CA ALA A 165 4.86 -2.67 -2.69
C ALA A 165 4.77 -1.78 -1.43
N PRO A 166 5.67 -0.78 -1.29
CA PRO A 166 5.69 0.16 -0.19
C PRO A 166 4.71 1.32 -0.46
N LEU A 167 3.44 1.00 -0.66
CA LEU A 167 2.43 1.94 -1.20
C LEU A 167 1.97 3.01 -0.22
N PHE A 168 2.41 2.93 1.04
CA PHE A 168 1.92 3.80 2.09
C PHE A 168 3.07 4.46 2.83
N ALA A 169 3.01 5.78 2.86
CA ALA A 169 3.91 6.64 3.61
C ALA A 169 3.08 7.53 4.54
N HIS A 170 3.21 7.39 5.87
CA HIS A 170 2.42 8.15 6.84
C HIS A 170 3.20 8.64 8.05
N GLY A 171 2.64 9.66 8.71
CA GLY A 171 3.12 10.24 9.96
C GLY A 171 4.34 11.14 9.81
N GLU A 172 4.67 11.79 10.92
CA GLU A 172 5.93 12.52 11.09
C GLU A 172 6.75 11.85 12.22
N PRO A 173 7.97 11.35 11.92
CA PRO A 173 8.60 11.32 10.60
C PRO A 173 7.96 10.29 9.67
N LEU A 174 8.11 10.50 8.36
CA LEU A 174 7.55 9.67 7.29
C LEU A 174 7.87 8.17 7.48
N ARG A 175 6.83 7.33 7.56
CA ARG A 175 6.97 5.87 7.70
C ARG A 175 6.52 5.17 6.43
N ASN A 176 7.45 4.55 5.73
CA ASN A 176 7.17 3.67 4.60
C ASN A 176 6.73 2.30 5.12
N GLU A 177 5.59 1.82 4.61
CA GLU A 177 5.02 0.54 4.98
C GLU A 177 4.69 -0.28 3.73
N GLN A 178 4.95 -1.57 3.82
CA GLN A 178 4.72 -2.53 2.74
C GLN A 178 3.34 -3.15 2.85
N PHE A 179 2.72 -3.37 1.70
CA PHE A 179 1.40 -3.97 1.56
C PHE A 179 1.47 -5.12 0.56
N ILE A 180 0.78 -6.22 0.90
CA ILE A 180 0.44 -7.25 -0.06
C ILE A 180 -0.80 -6.79 -0.81
N LEU A 181 -0.69 -6.70 -2.13
CA LEU A 181 -1.84 -6.54 -3.00
C LEU A 181 -2.42 -7.90 -3.33
N SER A 182 -3.73 -8.05 -3.14
CA SER A 182 -4.41 -9.33 -3.31
C SER A 182 -5.79 -9.16 -3.93
N ALA A 183 -6.23 -10.17 -4.68
CA ALA A 183 -7.52 -10.13 -5.36
C ALA A 183 -8.14 -11.53 -5.54
N SER A 184 -9.47 -11.57 -5.66
CA SER A 184 -10.23 -12.82 -5.74
C SER A 184 -10.31 -13.45 -7.14
N ASP A 185 -10.02 -12.67 -8.17
CA ASP A 185 -9.99 -13.09 -9.57
C ASP A 185 -8.58 -13.50 -10.04
N VAL A 186 -7.55 -13.29 -9.20
CA VAL A 186 -6.20 -13.78 -9.44
C VAL A 186 -6.13 -15.28 -9.07
N LYS A 187 -5.70 -16.09 -10.04
CA LYS A 187 -5.57 -17.53 -9.86
C LYS A 187 -4.44 -17.87 -8.88
N PRO A 188 -4.70 -18.69 -7.85
CA PRO A 188 -3.63 -19.19 -6.99
C PRO A 188 -2.73 -20.17 -7.75
N GLY A 189 -1.51 -20.35 -7.27
CA GLY A 189 -0.62 -21.45 -7.69
C GLY A 189 0.80 -21.01 -8.04
N LYS A 190 0.99 -19.77 -8.48
CA LYS A 190 2.31 -19.18 -8.73
C LYS A 190 2.64 -18.13 -7.69
N THR A 191 3.90 -18.06 -7.34
CA THR A 191 4.48 -16.95 -6.58
C THR A 191 4.52 -15.67 -7.42
N ILE A 192 4.72 -14.53 -6.76
CA ILE A 192 4.82 -13.23 -7.42
C ILE A 192 6.04 -13.22 -8.34
N SER A 193 7.19 -13.71 -7.86
CA SER A 193 8.41 -13.83 -8.67
C SER A 193 8.25 -14.73 -9.89
N GLU A 194 7.50 -15.84 -9.79
CA GLU A 194 7.23 -16.71 -10.94
C GLU A 194 6.36 -16.02 -11.99
N ASN A 195 5.31 -15.29 -11.57
CA ASN A 195 4.47 -14.52 -12.48
C ASN A 195 5.26 -13.41 -13.19
N ILE A 196 6.15 -12.72 -12.46
CA ILE A 196 7.07 -11.73 -13.06
C ILE A 196 7.95 -12.42 -14.11
N ALA A 197 8.64 -13.51 -13.71
CA ALA A 197 9.57 -14.21 -14.57
C ALA A 197 8.89 -14.68 -15.86
N GLU A 198 7.72 -15.32 -15.78
CA GLU A 198 6.97 -15.78 -16.94
C GLU A 198 6.57 -14.62 -17.87
N SER A 199 6.19 -13.47 -17.31
CA SER A 199 5.76 -12.32 -18.10
C SER A 199 6.89 -11.74 -18.96
N ILE A 200 8.11 -11.72 -18.42
CA ILE A 200 9.28 -11.06 -19.04
C ILE A 200 10.26 -12.02 -19.73
N ASN A 201 10.17 -13.34 -19.49
CA ASN A 201 11.14 -14.31 -19.99
C ASN A 201 11.23 -14.34 -21.52
N GLY A 202 12.46 -14.50 -22.03
CA GLY A 202 12.74 -14.61 -23.48
C GLY A 202 12.59 -13.31 -24.27
N ARG A 203 12.33 -12.17 -23.62
CA ARG A 203 12.15 -10.88 -24.28
C ARG A 203 13.42 -10.03 -24.25
N SER A 204 13.65 -9.26 -25.31
CA SER A 204 14.82 -8.39 -25.42
C SER A 204 14.63 -7.09 -24.62
N THR A 205 15.56 -6.80 -23.72
CA THR A 205 15.66 -5.49 -23.04
C THR A 205 16.54 -4.49 -23.79
N LYS A 206 16.99 -4.82 -25.01
CA LYS A 206 17.74 -3.91 -25.87
C LYS A 206 16.78 -3.11 -26.74
N GLY A 207 16.99 -1.79 -26.83
CA GLY A 207 16.21 -0.92 -27.69
C GLY A 207 16.19 0.53 -27.18
N ILE A 208 15.29 1.32 -27.76
CA ILE A 208 15.03 2.69 -27.32
C ILE A 208 14.18 2.62 -26.06
N VAL A 209 14.64 3.30 -24.99
CA VAL A 209 13.90 3.43 -23.74
C VAL A 209 12.82 4.49 -23.90
N GLN A 210 11.56 4.12 -23.65
CA GLN A 210 10.43 5.05 -23.72
C GLN A 210 10.50 6.09 -22.59
N GLY A 211 10.01 7.29 -22.87
CA GLY A 211 9.85 8.34 -21.86
C GLY A 211 8.76 8.01 -20.84
N LEU A 212 8.78 8.71 -19.72
CA LEU A 212 7.84 8.57 -18.62
C LEU A 212 7.06 9.86 -18.38
N GLN A 213 5.80 9.73 -17.97
CA GLN A 213 4.99 10.83 -17.44
C GLN A 213 4.66 10.57 -15.97
N VAL A 214 4.93 11.55 -15.12
CA VAL A 214 4.46 11.55 -13.73
C VAL A 214 3.01 12.02 -13.72
N VAL A 215 2.08 11.12 -13.39
CA VAL A 215 0.63 11.40 -13.40
C VAL A 215 0.08 11.70 -12.01
N ARG A 216 0.85 11.39 -10.96
CA ARG A 216 0.44 11.59 -9.57
C ARG A 216 1.68 11.68 -8.68
N THR A 217 1.61 12.47 -7.62
CA THR A 217 2.65 12.61 -6.60
C THR A 217 2.17 12.31 -5.18
N ALA A 218 0.87 12.10 -4.96
CA ALA A 218 0.32 11.73 -3.66
C ALA A 218 -0.81 10.71 -3.79
N PRO A 219 -0.95 9.72 -2.89
CA PRO A 219 -0.12 9.50 -1.69
C PRO A 219 1.27 8.90 -2.00
N PHE A 220 1.49 8.45 -3.23
CA PHE A 220 2.78 8.04 -3.77
C PHE A 220 2.92 8.56 -5.21
N ARG A 221 4.16 8.61 -5.72
CA ARG A 221 4.43 9.02 -7.09
C ARG A 221 4.06 7.89 -8.05
N LEU A 222 3.28 8.20 -9.09
CA LEU A 222 2.95 7.26 -10.17
C LEU A 222 3.55 7.79 -11.47
N ALA A 223 4.39 6.99 -12.11
CA ALA A 223 4.98 7.31 -13.40
C ALA A 223 4.67 6.22 -14.42
N ILE A 224 4.10 6.60 -15.56
CA ILE A 224 3.66 5.68 -16.63
C ILE A 224 4.44 5.93 -17.92
N PRO A 225 4.63 4.91 -18.78
CA PRO A 225 5.19 5.10 -20.13
C PRO A 225 4.36 6.08 -20.94
N GLN A 226 5.01 7.04 -21.59
CA GLN A 226 4.34 8.04 -22.41
C GLN A 226 5.23 8.49 -23.58
N ASP A 227 4.64 8.60 -24.76
CA ASP A 227 5.32 9.12 -25.94
C ASP A 227 5.59 10.61 -25.80
N GLY A 228 6.85 11.00 -26.01
CA GLY A 228 7.31 12.37 -25.74
C GLY A 228 7.41 12.71 -24.25
N GLY A 229 7.33 11.71 -23.36
CA GLY A 229 7.54 11.90 -21.92
C GLY A 229 8.98 12.28 -21.56
N GLN A 230 9.19 12.55 -20.27
CA GLN A 230 10.52 12.85 -19.73
C GLN A 230 11.46 11.64 -19.90
N PRO A 231 12.78 11.85 -20.05
CA PRO A 231 13.74 10.75 -20.07
C PRO A 231 13.58 9.85 -18.85
N ALA A 232 13.42 8.54 -19.08
CA ALA A 232 13.13 7.62 -17.97
C ALA A 232 14.26 7.57 -16.93
N SER A 233 15.51 7.82 -17.33
CA SER A 233 16.66 7.92 -16.43
C SER A 233 16.56 9.10 -15.46
N GLU A 234 16.01 10.23 -15.91
CA GLU A 234 15.77 11.42 -15.09
C GLU A 234 14.66 11.15 -14.07
N VAL A 235 13.52 10.63 -14.53
CA VAL A 235 12.41 10.26 -13.65
C VAL A 235 12.83 9.21 -12.62
N ALA A 236 13.67 8.23 -13.01
CA ALA A 236 14.21 7.22 -12.10
C ALA A 236 15.11 7.84 -11.02
N ALA A 237 16.00 8.76 -11.41
CA ALA A 237 16.88 9.47 -10.49
C ALA A 237 16.11 10.37 -9.52
N GLU A 238 15.09 11.09 -9.99
CA GLU A 238 14.21 11.88 -9.12
C GLU A 238 13.41 11.00 -8.16
N SER A 239 12.92 9.85 -8.64
CA SER A 239 12.12 8.92 -7.83
C SER A 239 12.91 8.34 -6.66
N ALA A 240 14.23 8.19 -6.78
CA ALA A 240 15.10 7.79 -5.67
C ALA A 240 15.19 8.86 -4.56
N ASN A 241 14.92 10.13 -4.90
CA ASN A 241 14.93 11.26 -3.98
C ASN A 241 13.50 11.73 -3.60
N PHE A 242 12.47 11.04 -4.07
CA PHE A 242 11.08 11.39 -3.78
C PHE A 242 10.73 11.04 -2.32
N ASP A 243 9.95 11.91 -1.66
CA ASP A 243 9.46 11.66 -0.30
C ASP A 243 8.29 10.66 -0.32
N GLY A 244 8.60 9.36 -0.21
CA GLY A 244 7.59 8.30 -0.12
C GLY A 244 7.93 7.10 -1.00
N CYS A 245 7.06 6.76 -1.93
CA CYS A 245 7.27 5.66 -2.88
C CYS A 245 7.02 6.18 -4.29
N SER A 246 7.75 5.64 -5.27
CA SER A 246 7.37 5.78 -6.68
C SER A 246 7.03 4.42 -7.26
N LEU A 247 5.90 4.34 -7.95
CA LEU A 247 5.40 3.15 -8.62
C LEU A 247 5.40 3.37 -10.14
N PHE A 248 5.86 2.37 -10.86
CA PHE A 248 5.94 2.34 -12.33
C PHE A 248 5.19 1.11 -12.84
N PRO A 249 3.89 1.24 -13.14
CA PRO A 249 3.14 0.20 -13.84
C PRO A 249 3.50 0.25 -15.32
N ILE A 250 4.08 -0.83 -15.84
CA ILE A 250 4.58 -0.89 -17.22
C ILE A 250 4.05 -2.15 -17.89
N GLU A 251 3.24 -1.96 -18.92
CA GLU A 251 2.73 -3.04 -19.75
C GLU A 251 3.89 -3.76 -20.47
N VAL A 252 3.91 -5.10 -20.42
CA VAL A 252 5.01 -5.93 -20.96
C VAL A 252 4.86 -6.14 -22.47
N THR A 253 5.14 -5.07 -23.21
CA THR A 253 5.20 -5.04 -24.68
C THR A 253 6.66 -4.96 -25.14
N ASP A 254 6.96 -5.39 -26.37
CA ASP A 254 8.33 -5.35 -26.90
C ASP A 254 8.89 -3.92 -26.91
N ARG A 255 8.02 -2.91 -27.07
CA ARG A 255 8.35 -1.49 -26.95
C ARG A 255 8.80 -1.10 -25.55
N ASN A 256 8.15 -1.63 -24.52
CA ASN A 256 8.40 -1.29 -23.11
C ASN A 256 9.53 -2.12 -22.48
N MET A 257 9.93 -3.24 -23.08
CA MET A 257 10.96 -4.10 -22.51
C MET A 257 12.31 -3.41 -22.24
N PRO A 258 12.81 -2.48 -23.07
CA PRO A 258 14.00 -1.70 -22.73
C PRO A 258 13.84 -0.85 -21.47
N LEU A 259 12.66 -0.24 -21.28
CA LEU A 259 12.33 0.51 -20.07
C LEU A 259 12.26 -0.39 -18.84
N ILE A 260 11.57 -1.54 -18.93
CA ILE A 260 11.52 -2.54 -17.86
C ILE A 260 12.93 -3.00 -17.50
N GLY A 261 13.77 -3.28 -18.49
CA GLY A 261 15.16 -3.67 -18.29
C GLY A 261 15.98 -2.59 -17.59
N MET A 262 15.86 -1.34 -18.01
CA MET A 262 16.54 -0.20 -17.39
C MET A 262 16.15 -0.02 -15.92
N LEU A 263 14.84 0.00 -15.63
CA LEU A 263 14.34 0.20 -14.26
C LEU A 263 14.64 -1.01 -13.36
N SER A 264 14.53 -2.24 -13.88
CA SER A 264 14.83 -3.46 -13.12
C SER A 264 16.32 -3.62 -12.80
N ALA A 265 17.20 -3.02 -13.63
CA ALA A 265 18.63 -2.96 -13.35
C ALA A 265 19.00 -1.82 -12.39
N HIS A 266 18.08 -0.89 -12.11
CA HIS A 266 18.35 0.23 -11.22
C HIS A 266 18.47 -0.28 -9.77
N PRO A 267 19.56 0.07 -9.05
CA PRO A 267 19.85 -0.51 -7.73
C PRO A 267 18.79 -0.15 -6.68
N ASP A 268 18.10 0.99 -6.82
CA ASP A 268 17.07 1.50 -5.91
C ASP A 268 15.64 1.06 -6.26
N MET A 269 15.47 0.09 -7.18
CA MET A 269 14.15 -0.34 -7.65
C MET A 269 13.94 -1.84 -7.45
N VAL A 270 12.67 -2.22 -7.25
CA VAL A 270 12.25 -3.59 -7.01
C VAL A 270 11.07 -3.93 -7.91
N LEU A 271 11.16 -5.07 -8.58
CA LEU A 271 10.02 -5.73 -9.21
C LEU A 271 9.07 -6.24 -8.13
N CYS A 272 7.89 -5.64 -8.05
CA CYS A 272 6.92 -5.80 -6.96
C CYS A 272 5.87 -6.88 -7.26
N GLY A 273 5.57 -7.10 -8.54
CA GLY A 273 4.56 -8.06 -8.98
C GLY A 273 4.04 -7.76 -10.38
N ILE A 274 2.95 -8.45 -10.72
CA ILE A 274 2.17 -8.21 -11.93
C ILE A 274 0.82 -7.64 -11.48
N ASP A 275 0.43 -6.50 -12.03
CA ASP A 275 -0.87 -5.91 -11.76
C ASP A 275 -2.00 -6.90 -12.12
N ARG A 276 -3.09 -6.80 -11.40
CA ARG A 276 -4.31 -7.55 -11.67
C ARG A 276 -4.92 -7.12 -13.01
N VAL A 277 -4.83 -5.84 -13.34
CA VAL A 277 -5.40 -5.28 -14.57
C VAL A 277 -4.38 -5.35 -15.69
N MET A 278 -4.83 -5.82 -16.86
CA MET A 278 -4.02 -5.86 -18.07
C MET A 278 -3.86 -4.45 -18.65
N GLY A 279 -2.75 -4.22 -19.36
CA GLY A 279 -2.55 -2.94 -20.02
C GLY A 279 -3.43 -2.79 -21.27
N SER A 280 -3.30 -1.64 -21.92
CA SER A 280 -4.11 -1.26 -23.09
C SER A 280 -3.95 -2.19 -24.29
N GLU A 281 -2.81 -2.89 -24.41
CA GLU A 281 -2.56 -3.89 -25.45
C GLU A 281 -2.93 -5.32 -25.00
N GLY A 282 -3.60 -5.45 -23.84
CA GLY A 282 -4.00 -6.73 -23.27
C GLY A 282 -2.81 -7.58 -22.82
N LYS A 283 -1.69 -6.96 -22.45
CA LYS A 283 -0.52 -7.64 -21.87
C LYS A 283 -0.45 -7.44 -20.36
N PRO A 284 0.28 -8.32 -19.63
CA PRO A 284 0.54 -8.13 -18.21
C PRO A 284 1.19 -6.78 -17.95
N VAL A 285 0.88 -6.17 -16.81
CA VAL A 285 1.54 -4.93 -16.35
C VAL A 285 2.48 -5.28 -15.22
N VAL A 286 3.78 -5.09 -15.41
CA VAL A 286 4.77 -5.25 -14.35
C VAL A 286 4.73 -4.03 -13.46
N LEU A 287 4.73 -4.25 -12.15
CA LEU A 287 4.85 -3.22 -11.13
C LEU A 287 6.31 -3.12 -10.68
N ILE A 288 6.95 -1.98 -10.92
CA ILE A 288 8.28 -1.67 -10.38
C ILE A 288 8.11 -0.54 -9.36
N ALA A 289 8.75 -0.63 -8.21
CA ALA A 289 8.70 0.44 -7.22
C ALA A 289 10.06 0.77 -6.62
N THR A 290 10.15 1.97 -6.05
CA THR A 290 11.25 2.42 -5.21
C THR A 290 10.75 2.85 -3.84
N VAL A 291 11.61 2.78 -2.83
CA VAL A 291 11.37 3.39 -1.53
C VAL A 291 12.17 4.68 -1.49
N GLY A 292 11.46 5.78 -1.49
CA GLY A 292 11.95 7.12 -1.29
C GLY A 292 12.46 7.35 0.13
N PHE A 293 13.51 8.16 0.24
CA PHE A 293 14.11 8.55 1.49
C PHE A 293 14.02 10.05 1.72
N ARG A 294 13.21 10.46 2.70
CA ARG A 294 13.25 11.81 3.27
C ARG A 294 14.41 11.87 4.25
N GLY A 295 15.40 12.72 3.98
CA GLY A 295 16.51 13.00 4.87
C GLY A 295 16.70 14.50 4.95
N ASP A 296 16.35 15.12 6.07
CA ASP A 296 16.80 16.49 6.33
C ASP A 296 17.93 16.45 7.36
N ILE A 297 19.12 16.87 6.93
CA ILE A 297 20.35 16.91 7.74
C ILE A 297 20.21 17.91 8.88
N TRP A 298 19.39 18.95 8.70
CA TRP A 298 19.21 20.05 9.63
C TRP A 298 18.17 19.72 10.72
N ASN A 299 17.15 18.93 10.36
CA ASN A 299 16.03 18.62 11.24
C ASN A 299 16.07 17.19 11.81
N GLY A 300 17.03 16.36 11.39
CA GLY A 300 17.15 14.96 11.85
C GLY A 300 16.02 14.05 11.38
N GLU A 301 15.21 14.52 10.41
CA GLU A 301 14.08 13.77 9.86
C GLU A 301 14.61 12.69 8.92
N THR A 302 14.27 11.44 9.22
CA THR A 302 14.59 10.29 8.37
C THR A 302 13.30 9.56 8.03
N SER A 303 13.06 9.27 6.75
CA SER A 303 12.03 8.30 6.40
C SER A 303 12.44 6.95 6.96
N GLN A 304 11.47 6.23 7.50
CA GLN A 304 11.71 4.93 8.13
C GLN A 304 10.92 3.87 7.42
N LEU A 305 11.56 2.74 7.11
CA LEU A 305 10.87 1.56 6.64
C LEU A 305 10.44 0.74 7.85
N ALA A 306 9.12 0.50 8.00
CA ALA A 306 8.61 -0.35 9.06
C ALA A 306 9.14 -1.79 8.87
N PRO A 307 9.54 -2.50 9.95
CA PRO A 307 9.95 -3.89 9.86
C PRO A 307 8.85 -4.77 9.27
N THR A 308 9.19 -5.64 8.33
CA THR A 308 8.22 -6.53 7.69
C THR A 308 7.87 -7.70 8.61
N LYS A 309 6.58 -8.06 8.68
CA LYS A 309 6.11 -9.27 9.36
C LYS A 309 4.96 -9.92 8.62
N ILE A 310 5.16 -11.18 8.26
CA ILE A 310 4.24 -11.94 7.41
C ILE A 310 3.65 -13.09 8.22
N THR A 311 2.33 -13.26 8.11
CA THR A 311 1.57 -14.32 8.77
C THR A 311 1.98 -15.72 8.30
N ASP A 312 1.77 -16.71 9.15
CA ASP A 312 1.87 -18.14 8.83
C ASP A 312 0.63 -18.69 8.09
N SER A 313 -0.43 -17.89 7.98
CA SER A 313 -1.63 -18.22 7.19
C SER A 313 -1.36 -18.34 5.68
N LEU A 314 -0.28 -17.73 5.19
CA LEU A 314 0.11 -17.82 3.79
C LEU A 314 0.95 -19.08 3.54
N PRO A 315 0.82 -19.72 2.36
CA PRO A 315 1.69 -20.83 1.96
C PRO A 315 3.17 -20.44 2.07
N SER A 316 4.02 -21.39 2.46
CA SER A 316 5.45 -21.16 2.73
C SER A 316 6.20 -20.54 1.54
N ALA A 317 5.91 -20.98 0.32
CA ALA A 317 6.48 -20.44 -0.92
C ALA A 317 6.11 -18.97 -1.12
N ILE A 318 4.82 -18.62 -0.97
CA ILE A 318 4.32 -17.25 -1.08
C ILE A 318 4.93 -16.37 0.01
N ARG A 319 5.01 -16.85 1.25
CA ARG A 319 5.63 -16.11 2.35
C ARG A 319 7.11 -15.82 2.08
N LYS A 320 7.87 -16.81 1.63
CA LYS A 320 9.29 -16.64 1.29
C LYS A 320 9.46 -15.63 0.16
N ASP A 321 8.60 -15.68 -0.84
CA ASP A 321 8.62 -14.77 -1.98
C ASP A 321 8.35 -13.32 -1.57
N ILE A 322 7.28 -13.10 -0.80
CA ILE A 322 6.95 -11.78 -0.22
C ILE A 322 8.11 -11.27 0.65
N GLN A 323 8.71 -12.12 1.48
CA GLN A 323 9.85 -11.75 2.31
C GLN A 323 11.06 -11.35 1.44
N ASN A 324 11.36 -12.08 0.37
CA ASN A 324 12.47 -11.75 -0.52
C ASN A 324 12.30 -10.37 -1.16
N ILE A 325 11.08 -10.03 -1.60
CA ILE A 325 10.76 -8.71 -2.17
C ILE A 325 10.90 -7.63 -1.09
N ALA A 326 10.36 -7.88 0.12
CA ALA A 326 10.46 -6.98 1.25
C ALA A 326 11.91 -6.71 1.70
N ASP A 327 12.76 -7.73 1.67
CA ASP A 327 14.18 -7.62 2.03
C ASP A 327 14.94 -6.72 1.06
N ARG A 328 14.59 -6.71 -0.23
CA ARG A 328 15.18 -5.80 -1.23
C ARG A 328 14.90 -4.34 -0.88
N PHE A 329 13.67 -4.01 -0.49
CA PHE A 329 13.35 -2.66 -0.01
C PHE A 329 14.14 -2.28 1.25
N SER A 330 14.31 -3.22 2.18
CA SER A 330 15.14 -3.01 3.37
C SER A 330 16.61 -2.74 3.03
N GLN A 331 17.14 -3.41 2.01
CA GLN A 331 18.50 -3.18 1.52
C GLN A 331 18.66 -1.81 0.86
N ILE A 332 17.68 -1.40 0.04
CA ILE A 332 17.65 -0.06 -0.58
C ILE A 332 17.64 1.01 0.50
N HIS A 333 16.73 0.92 1.48
CA HIS A 333 16.63 1.87 2.59
C HIS A 333 17.93 1.97 3.41
N LYS A 334 18.57 0.83 3.71
CA LYS A 334 19.88 0.78 4.39
C LYS A 334 21.01 1.42 3.58
N ARG A 335 20.98 1.35 2.24
CA ARG A 335 21.98 2.00 1.38
C ARG A 335 21.75 3.51 1.39
N LEU A 336 20.52 3.94 1.11
CA LEU A 336 20.16 5.36 1.07
C LEU A 336 20.51 6.06 2.39
N SER A 337 20.16 5.47 3.53
CA SER A 337 20.51 6.03 4.85
C SER A 337 22.03 6.18 5.09
N LYS A 338 22.86 5.25 4.59
CA LYS A 338 24.33 5.35 4.67
C LYS A 338 24.88 6.46 3.77
N ASP A 339 24.39 6.55 2.54
CA ASP A 339 24.83 7.58 1.58
C ASP A 339 24.48 8.99 2.09
N TRP A 340 23.29 9.13 2.69
CA TRP A 340 22.88 10.35 3.37
C TRP A 340 23.76 10.70 4.57
N SER A 341 24.07 9.72 5.43
CA SER A 341 24.97 9.93 6.57
C SER A 341 26.37 10.40 6.12
N LYS A 342 26.85 9.89 4.98
CA LYS A 342 28.14 10.30 4.40
C LYS A 342 28.08 11.72 3.84
N LYS A 343 27.03 12.08 3.09
CA LYS A 343 26.82 13.44 2.56
C LYS A 343 26.76 14.48 3.69
N ALA A 344 26.01 14.17 4.76
CA ALA A 344 25.92 15.03 5.94
C ALA A 344 27.29 15.30 6.57
N ARG A 345 28.11 14.26 6.80
CA ARG A 345 29.46 14.42 7.36
C ARG A 345 30.34 15.30 6.48
N ASN A 346 30.37 15.03 5.18
CA ASN A 346 31.19 15.82 4.25
C ASN A 346 30.78 17.30 4.24
N PHE A 347 29.48 17.60 4.34
CA PHE A 347 29.00 18.98 4.40
C PHE A 347 29.44 19.69 5.68
N TRP A 348 29.29 19.05 6.85
CA TRP A 348 29.76 19.59 8.12
C TRP A 348 31.28 19.83 8.14
N GLU A 349 32.06 18.93 7.54
CA GLU A 349 33.52 19.12 7.40
C GLU A 349 33.86 20.30 6.47
N ILE A 350 33.04 20.63 5.49
CA ILE A 350 33.25 21.77 4.59
C ILE A 350 32.83 23.08 5.25
N GLU A 351 31.66 23.13 5.91
CA GLU A 351 31.20 24.36 6.58
C GLU A 351 32.02 24.71 7.83
N MET A 352 32.42 23.72 8.65
CA MET A 352 33.26 23.98 9.82
C MET A 352 34.71 24.34 9.48
N ASN A 353 35.18 23.95 8.29
CA ASN A 353 36.50 24.36 7.78
C ASN A 353 36.43 25.56 6.83
N TRP A 354 35.28 26.23 6.71
CA TRP A 354 35.22 27.49 5.98
C TRP A 354 36.01 28.54 6.77
N PRO A 355 37.03 29.18 6.18
CA PRO A 355 37.79 30.20 6.89
C PRO A 355 36.82 31.32 7.26
N LYS A 356 36.65 31.57 8.57
CA LYS A 356 36.01 32.80 9.03
C LYS A 356 36.82 33.93 8.41
N LYS A 357 36.25 34.61 7.40
CA LYS A 357 36.80 35.89 6.96
C LYS A 357 36.84 36.76 8.22
N GLU A 358 38.04 37.05 8.69
CA GLU A 358 38.25 38.10 9.67
C GLU A 358 37.68 39.38 9.05
N GLU A 359 36.51 39.79 9.53
CA GLU A 359 36.04 41.16 9.34
C GLU A 359 37.02 42.06 10.08
N THR A 360 38.01 42.56 9.35
CA THR A 360 38.79 43.72 9.76
C THR A 360 37.86 44.93 9.68
N TRP A 361 37.26 45.27 10.81
CA TRP A 361 36.69 46.59 11.03
C TRP A 361 37.85 47.56 11.24
N GLU A 362 38.27 48.25 10.18
CA GLU A 362 39.06 49.48 10.30
C GLU A 362 38.11 50.69 10.30
N GLY A 363 38.20 51.50 11.36
CA GLY A 363 37.46 52.75 11.54
C GLY A 363 38.20 53.99 11.08
#